data_AF-A0A967YEL8-F1
#
_entry.id   AF-A0A967YEL8-F1
#
_cell.length_a   1.000
_cell.length_b   1.000
_cell.length_c   1.000
_cell.angle_alpha   90.00
_cell.angle_beta   90.00
_cell.angle_gamma   90.00
#
_symmetry.space_group_name_H-M   'P 1'
#
loop_
_entity.id
_entity.type
_entity.pdbx_description
1 polymer ?
#
loop_
_entity_poly.entity_id
_entity_poly.type
_entity_poly.pdbx_seq_one_letter_code
_entity_poly.pdbx_strand_id
1 'polypeptide(L)'
;MEKKKISPRIEDQSRVYLSSHFSTLNAGAEYVLDGIPMLYNRALHEIRGHFGERELSFLVEAFKETKLSPQLAGQQFKIFCDDAITFRQLDAKWKIKSDAFLKKVEDLTSFQMACLEIWAKKFWFAKWKKGDKSLREYVKVLT
;
A
#
# COMPACT_ATOMS: atom_id res chain seq x y z
N MET A 1 5.10 -21.34 18.41
CA MET A 1 6.18 -20.45 17.93
C MET A 1 6.45 -19.42 19.01
N GLU A 2 7.70 -19.18 19.38
CA GLU A 2 8.03 -18.16 20.39
C GLU A 2 7.82 -16.75 19.82
N LYS A 3 7.09 -15.90 20.54
CA LYS A 3 6.83 -14.51 20.14
C LYS A 3 8.08 -13.65 20.38
N LYS A 4 8.44 -12.81 19.41
CA LYS A 4 9.57 -11.88 19.53
C LYS A 4 9.12 -10.58 20.17
N LYS A 5 9.87 -10.10 21.17
CA LYS A 5 9.62 -8.79 21.79
C LYS A 5 10.06 -7.65 20.85
N ILE A 6 9.19 -6.67 20.68
CA ILE A 6 9.43 -5.42 19.95
C ILE A 6 8.88 -4.25 20.76
N SER A 7 9.37 -3.02 20.51
CA SER A 7 8.96 -1.81 21.25
C SER A 7 8.46 -0.71 20.30
N PRO A 8 7.35 -0.92 19.57
CA PRO A 8 6.77 0.10 18.69
C PRO A 8 6.21 1.27 19.51
N ARG A 9 6.26 2.47 18.92
CA ARG A 9 5.54 3.66 19.41
C ARG A 9 4.28 3.84 18.58
N ILE A 10 3.19 4.20 19.23
CA ILE A 10 1.90 4.47 18.60
C ILE A 10 1.42 5.87 18.99
N GLU A 11 0.57 6.45 18.16
CA GLU A 11 -0.09 7.71 18.49
C GLU A 11 -1.31 7.50 19.39
N ASP A 12 -1.76 8.58 20.02
CA ASP A 12 -2.88 8.55 20.96
C ASP A 12 -4.17 7.98 20.35
N GLN A 13 -4.46 8.28 19.08
CA GLN A 13 -5.64 7.73 18.41
C GLN A 13 -5.59 6.19 18.38
N SER A 14 -4.43 5.61 18.06
CA SER A 14 -4.25 4.15 18.07
C SER A 14 -4.32 3.59 19.48
N ARG A 15 -3.73 4.29 20.46
CA ARG A 15 -3.78 3.90 21.88
C ARG A 15 -5.22 3.82 22.39
N VAL A 16 -6.03 4.84 22.10
CA VAL A 16 -7.45 4.91 22.48
C VAL A 16 -8.23 3.79 21.80
N TYR A 17 -8.06 3.61 20.48
CA TYR A 17 -8.72 2.53 19.73
C TYR A 17 -8.41 1.14 20.31
N LEU A 18 -7.12 0.83 20.51
CA LEU A 18 -6.72 -0.48 21.01
C LEU A 18 -7.19 -0.73 22.45
N SER A 19 -7.16 0.30 23.30
CA SER A 19 -7.60 0.17 24.70
C SER A 19 -9.11 0.01 24.84
N SER A 20 -9.91 0.46 23.86
CA SER A 20 -11.36 0.30 23.87
C SER A 20 -11.86 -1.00 23.25
N HIS A 21 -11.06 -1.68 22.42
CA HIS A 21 -11.46 -2.89 21.70
C HIS A 21 -10.82 -4.18 22.24
N PHE A 22 -9.75 -4.08 23.04
CA PHE A 22 -9.02 -5.24 23.56
C PHE A 22 -8.85 -5.18 25.08
N SER A 23 -8.63 -6.33 25.70
CA SER A 23 -8.47 -6.43 27.16
C SER A 23 -7.28 -5.63 27.70
N THR A 24 -6.20 -5.52 26.92
CA THR A 24 -5.06 -4.65 27.21
C THR A 24 -4.52 -4.04 25.93
N LEU A 25 -3.83 -2.90 26.07
CA LEU A 25 -3.17 -2.22 24.95
C LEU A 25 -2.19 -3.15 24.22
N ASN A 26 -1.41 -3.94 24.97
CA ASN A 26 -0.44 -4.88 24.40
C ASN A 26 -1.13 -6.03 23.64
N ALA A 27 -2.23 -6.58 24.17
CA ALA A 27 -2.97 -7.63 23.48
C ALA A 27 -3.52 -7.14 22.13
N GLY A 28 -4.05 -5.92 22.08
CA GLY A 28 -4.50 -5.30 20.83
C GLY A 28 -3.36 -5.03 19.85
N ALA A 29 -2.24 -4.49 20.33
CA ALA A 29 -1.07 -4.24 19.50
C ALA A 29 -0.51 -5.55 18.91
N GLU A 30 -0.38 -6.60 19.72
CA GLU A 30 0.06 -7.92 19.27
C GLU A 30 -0.87 -8.49 18.20
N TYR A 31 -2.18 -8.43 18.41
CA TYR A 31 -3.17 -8.94 17.44
C TYR A 31 -3.05 -8.22 16.09
N VAL A 32 -2.98 -6.89 16.10
CA VAL A 32 -2.87 -6.09 14.87
C VAL A 32 -1.55 -6.38 14.15
N LEU A 33 -0.44 -6.46 14.88
CA LEU A 33 0.90 -6.68 14.31
C LEU A 33 1.08 -8.11 13.77
N ASP A 34 0.54 -9.12 14.44
CA ASP A 34 0.59 -10.50 13.95
C ASP A 34 -0.44 -10.73 12.81
N GLY A 35 -1.55 -10.00 12.81
CA GLY A 35 -2.62 -10.13 11.82
C GLY A 35 -2.32 -9.41 10.49
N ILE A 36 -1.57 -8.30 10.51
CA ILE A 36 -1.38 -7.47 9.32
C ILE A 36 -0.78 -8.21 8.12
N PRO A 37 0.19 -9.16 8.25
CA PRO A 37 0.73 -9.86 7.08
C PRO A 37 -0.34 -10.69 6.35
N MET A 38 -1.26 -11.32 7.09
CA MET A 38 -2.34 -12.11 6.49
C MET A 38 -3.35 -11.21 5.78
N LEU A 39 -3.81 -10.16 6.47
CA LEU A 39 -4.80 -9.21 5.92
C LEU A 39 -4.26 -8.49 4.67
N TYR A 40 -2.99 -8.05 4.73
CA TYR A 40 -2.31 -7.41 3.61
C TYR A 40 -2.22 -8.34 2.39
N ASN A 41 -1.79 -9.59 2.58
CA ASN A 41 -1.68 -10.55 1.48
C ASN A 41 -3.06 -10.89 0.90
N ARG A 42 -4.09 -10.98 1.75
CA ARG A 42 -5.47 -11.20 1.31
C ARG A 42 -5.98 -10.03 0.46
N ALA A 43 -5.80 -8.79 0.93
CA ALA A 43 -6.19 -7.60 0.17
C ALA A 43 -5.47 -7.52 -1.19
N LEU A 44 -4.17 -7.81 -1.23
CA LEU A 44 -3.43 -7.88 -2.50
C LEU A 44 -3.93 -8.99 -3.43
N HIS A 45 -4.32 -10.14 -2.88
CA HIS A 45 -4.90 -11.22 -3.66
C HIS A 45 -6.25 -10.82 -4.28
N GLU A 46 -7.08 -10.07 -3.55
CA GLU A 46 -8.36 -9.56 -4.05
C GLU A 46 -8.21 -8.52 -5.16
N ILE A 47 -7.11 -7.78 -5.17
CA ILE A 47 -6.78 -6.77 -6.19
C ILE A 47 -6.13 -7.41 -7.43
N ARG A 48 -5.72 -8.68 -7.35
CA ARG A 48 -4.99 -9.33 -8.45
C ARG A 48 -5.84 -9.36 -9.72
N GLY A 49 -5.24 -8.92 -10.83
CA GLY A 49 -5.90 -8.82 -12.13
C GLY A 49 -6.78 -7.58 -12.32
N HIS A 50 -6.98 -6.77 -11.27
CA HIS A 50 -7.76 -5.52 -11.36
C HIS A 50 -7.04 -4.47 -12.23
N PHE A 51 -5.70 -4.42 -12.12
CA PHE A 51 -4.84 -3.51 -12.88
C PHE A 51 -3.93 -4.27 -13.85
N GLY A 52 -3.67 -3.69 -15.02
CA GLY A 52 -2.69 -4.22 -15.97
C GLY A 52 -1.24 -3.86 -15.58
N GLU A 53 -0.25 -4.51 -16.23
CA GLU A 53 1.18 -4.30 -15.96
C GLU A 53 1.58 -2.81 -15.99
N ARG A 54 1.05 -2.04 -16.96
CA ARG A 54 1.36 -0.61 -17.15
C ARG A 54 0.77 0.27 -16.05
N GLU A 55 -0.47 -0.02 -15.64
CA GLU A 55 -1.16 0.69 -14.55
C GLU A 55 -0.46 0.44 -13.22
N LEU A 56 -0.04 -0.80 -12.96
CA LEU A 56 0.75 -1.15 -11.79
C LEU A 56 2.14 -0.51 -11.82
N SER A 57 2.77 -0.40 -13.00
CA SER A 57 4.07 0.27 -13.15
C SER A 57 3.96 1.77 -12.90
N PHE A 58 2.88 2.40 -13.40
CA PHE A 58 2.51 3.76 -13.06
C PHE A 58 2.36 3.93 -11.55
N LEU A 59 1.61 3.05 -10.87
CA LEU A 59 1.38 3.12 -9.43
C LEU A 59 2.69 3.04 -8.64
N VAL A 60 3.55 2.08 -8.96
CA VAL A 60 4.85 1.95 -8.29
C VAL A 60 5.66 3.23 -8.43
N GLU A 61 5.72 3.82 -9.63
CA GLU A 61 6.45 5.07 -9.84
C GLU A 61 5.77 6.27 -9.17
N ALA A 62 4.44 6.31 -9.15
CA ALA A 62 3.68 7.37 -8.53
C ALA A 62 4.04 7.52 -7.04
N PHE A 63 4.27 6.40 -6.35
CA PHE A 63 4.61 6.33 -4.93
C PHE A 63 6.11 6.39 -4.60
N LYS A 64 6.99 6.61 -5.59
CA LYS A 64 8.44 6.63 -5.39
C LYS A 64 8.91 7.58 -4.28
N GLU A 65 8.37 8.79 -4.23
CA GLU A 65 8.83 9.86 -3.34
C GLU A 65 7.83 10.22 -2.22
N THR A 66 6.66 9.54 -2.19
CA THR A 66 5.63 9.79 -1.17
C THR A 66 6.10 9.40 0.24
N LYS A 67 5.62 10.10 1.27
CA LYS A 67 5.79 9.68 2.66
C LYS A 67 4.47 9.08 3.13
N LEU A 68 4.49 7.82 3.55
CA LEU A 68 3.29 7.17 4.06
C LEU A 68 3.02 7.65 5.49
N SER A 69 1.78 8.05 5.75
CA SER A 69 1.28 8.35 7.09
C SER A 69 0.23 7.30 7.46
N PRO A 70 0.40 6.57 8.58
CA PRO A 70 -0.60 5.58 9.02
C PRO A 70 -2.01 6.15 9.20
N GLN A 71 -2.12 7.42 9.60
CA GLN A 71 -3.39 8.11 9.85
C GLN A 71 -4.15 8.44 8.56
N LEU A 72 -3.42 8.54 7.44
CA LEU A 72 -3.95 8.88 6.12
C LEU A 72 -3.88 7.68 5.16
N ALA A 73 -3.57 6.49 5.68
CA ALA A 73 -3.41 5.29 4.88
C ALA A 73 -4.65 5.01 4.04
N GLY A 74 -4.46 4.88 2.73
CA GLY A 74 -5.51 4.67 1.74
C GLY A 74 -6.37 5.89 1.43
N GLN A 75 -6.33 6.95 2.24
CA GLN A 75 -7.13 8.17 2.02
C GLN A 75 -6.50 9.11 0.98
N GLN A 76 -5.16 9.14 0.93
CA GLN A 76 -4.42 10.00 -0.01
C GLN A 76 -4.08 9.32 -1.33
N PHE A 77 -4.45 8.04 -1.49
CA PHE A 77 -4.06 7.24 -2.65
C PHE A 77 -4.45 7.89 -3.98
N LYS A 78 -5.70 8.33 -4.08
CA LYS A 78 -6.23 8.99 -5.30
C LYS A 78 -5.50 10.31 -5.58
N ILE A 79 -5.29 11.13 -4.55
CA ILE A 79 -4.58 12.40 -4.67
C ILE A 79 -3.18 12.19 -5.24
N PHE A 80 -2.45 11.18 -4.73
CA PHE A 80 -1.11 10.88 -5.26
C PHE A 80 -1.13 10.39 -6.71
N CYS A 81 -2.19 9.70 -7.14
CA CYS A 81 -2.37 9.31 -8.54
C CYS A 81 -2.68 10.53 -9.42
N ASP A 82 -3.58 11.41 -8.98
CA ASP A 82 -3.95 12.63 -9.70
C ASP A 82 -2.75 13.57 -9.84
N ASP A 83 -1.94 13.74 -8.79
CA ASP A 83 -0.69 14.51 -8.83
C ASP A 83 0.33 13.88 -9.80
N ALA A 84 0.38 12.54 -9.87
CA ALA A 84 1.25 11.82 -10.79
C ALA A 84 0.89 12.04 -12.26
N ILE A 85 -0.40 12.11 -12.55
CA ILE A 85 -0.94 12.43 -13.89
C ILE A 85 -0.65 13.90 -14.19
N THR A 86 -1.10 14.80 -13.31
CA THR A 86 -1.13 16.24 -13.56
C THR A 86 0.27 16.86 -13.64
N PHE A 87 1.13 16.58 -12.65
CA PHE A 87 2.41 17.28 -12.52
C PHE A 87 3.59 16.50 -13.07
N ARG A 88 3.50 15.17 -13.15
CA ARG A 88 4.59 14.30 -13.63
C ARG A 88 4.31 13.62 -14.96
N GLN A 89 3.08 13.73 -15.49
CA GLN A 89 2.67 13.12 -16.77
C GLN A 89 3.02 11.62 -16.86
N LEU A 90 2.88 10.91 -15.73
CA LEU A 90 3.25 9.49 -15.68
C LEU A 90 2.29 8.62 -16.50
N ASP A 91 1.08 9.08 -16.73
CA ASP A 91 0.11 8.43 -17.61
C ASP A 91 0.60 8.37 -19.07
N ALA A 92 1.16 9.47 -19.56
CA ALA A 92 1.80 9.52 -20.89
C ALA A 92 3.01 8.59 -20.96
N LYS A 93 3.86 8.59 -19.93
CA LYS A 93 5.05 7.72 -19.84
C LYS A 93 4.67 6.24 -19.91
N TRP A 94 3.68 5.82 -19.12
CA TRP A 94 3.26 4.43 -19.03
C TRP A 94 2.18 4.05 -20.06
N LYS A 95 1.72 5.01 -20.87
CA LYS A 95 0.71 4.82 -21.92
C LYS A 95 -0.57 4.20 -21.37
N ILE A 96 -1.08 4.74 -20.26
CA ILE A 96 -2.34 4.35 -19.64
C ILE A 96 -3.45 5.37 -19.95
N LYS A 97 -4.70 4.94 -19.87
CA LYS A 97 -5.86 5.82 -20.01
C LYS A 97 -6.29 6.29 -18.62
N SER A 98 -5.95 7.53 -18.26
CA SER A 98 -6.13 8.10 -16.92
C SER A 98 -7.56 7.93 -16.38
N ASP A 99 -8.59 8.26 -17.17
CA ASP A 99 -9.99 8.13 -16.71
C ASP A 99 -10.40 6.68 -16.38
N ALA A 100 -9.96 5.73 -17.20
CA ALA A 100 -10.27 4.32 -16.97
C ALA A 100 -9.51 3.78 -15.75
N PHE A 101 -8.26 4.21 -15.58
CA PHE A 101 -7.44 3.87 -14.43
C PHE A 101 -8.02 4.43 -13.12
N LEU A 102 -8.41 5.71 -13.10
CA LEU A 102 -8.96 6.35 -11.90
C LEU A 102 -10.30 5.72 -11.47
N LYS A 103 -11.15 5.31 -12.41
CA LYS A 103 -12.36 4.54 -12.09
C LYS A 103 -12.05 3.23 -11.37
N LYS A 104 -11.03 2.48 -11.82
CA LYS A 104 -10.59 1.27 -11.13
C LYS A 104 -10.09 1.55 -9.71
N VAL A 105 -9.46 2.72 -9.50
CA VAL A 105 -9.03 3.16 -8.18
C VAL A 105 -10.24 3.46 -7.29
N GLU A 106 -11.29 4.08 -7.83
CA GLU A 106 -12.54 4.35 -7.11
C GLU A 106 -13.28 3.08 -6.68
N ASP A 107 -13.12 1.97 -7.40
CA ASP A 107 -13.69 0.67 -7.04
C ASP A 107 -13.02 0.01 -5.82
N LEU A 108 -11.87 0.52 -5.37
CA LEU A 108 -11.14 -0.05 -4.24
C LEU A 108 -11.68 0.45 -2.90
N THR A 109 -11.64 -0.41 -1.90
CA THR A 109 -11.83 0.01 -0.50
C THR A 109 -10.61 0.78 0.00
N SER A 110 -10.79 1.61 1.03
CA SER A 110 -9.68 2.33 1.68
C SER A 110 -8.58 1.38 2.19
N PHE A 111 -8.95 0.19 2.68
CA PHE A 111 -7.99 -0.81 3.13
C PHE A 111 -7.17 -1.40 1.97
N GLN A 112 -7.82 -1.70 0.84
CA GLN A 112 -7.14 -2.15 -0.37
C GLN A 112 -6.19 -1.08 -0.91
N MET A 113 -6.63 0.19 -0.92
CA MET A 113 -5.76 1.32 -1.27
C MET A 113 -4.56 1.39 -0.33
N ALA A 114 -4.74 1.35 0.99
CA ALA A 114 -3.64 1.36 1.96
C ALA A 114 -2.64 0.20 1.74
N CYS A 115 -3.14 -1.00 1.41
CA CYS A 115 -2.27 -2.13 1.07
C CYS A 115 -1.50 -1.88 -0.24
N LEU A 116 -2.12 -1.28 -1.26
CA LEU A 116 -1.43 -0.88 -2.49
C LEU A 116 -0.39 0.22 -2.25
N GLU A 117 -0.61 1.17 -1.34
CA GLU A 117 0.39 2.17 -0.97
C GLU A 117 1.66 1.50 -0.45
N ILE A 118 1.50 0.60 0.52
CA ILE A 118 2.59 -0.15 1.13
C ILE A 118 3.28 -1.01 0.06
N TRP A 119 2.51 -1.69 -0.78
CA TRP A 119 3.04 -2.49 -1.89
C TRP A 119 3.83 -1.65 -2.88
N ALA A 120 3.27 -0.57 -3.41
CA ALA A 120 3.94 0.30 -4.38
C ALA A 120 5.25 0.86 -3.79
N LYS A 121 5.20 1.27 -2.52
CA LYS A 121 6.34 1.83 -1.81
C LYS A 121 7.44 0.80 -1.50
N LYS A 122 7.06 -0.46 -1.22
CA LYS A 122 7.99 -1.57 -0.91
C LYS A 122 9.01 -1.79 -2.03
N PHE A 123 8.66 -1.57 -3.30
CA PHE A 123 9.61 -1.64 -4.42
C PHE A 123 10.85 -0.74 -4.21
N TRP A 124 10.65 0.44 -3.61
CA TRP A 124 11.70 1.44 -3.43
C TRP A 124 12.49 1.29 -2.13
N PHE A 125 11.92 0.67 -1.10
CA PHE A 125 12.57 0.42 0.19
C PHE A 125 13.28 -0.94 0.28
N ALA A 126 12.72 -1.97 -0.35
CA ALA A 126 13.27 -3.30 -0.27
C ALA A 126 14.58 -3.40 -1.09
N LYS A 127 15.40 -4.38 -0.74
CA LYS A 127 16.58 -4.85 -1.48
C LYS A 127 16.38 -5.09 -3.01
N TRP A 128 15.15 -4.93 -3.54
CA TRP A 128 14.84 -4.94 -4.98
C TRP A 128 15.67 -3.94 -5.79
N LYS A 129 16.04 -2.80 -5.21
CA LYS A 129 16.94 -1.82 -5.85
C LYS A 129 18.41 -2.29 -5.97
N LYS A 130 18.81 -3.34 -5.24
CA LYS A 130 20.21 -3.83 -5.18
C LYS A 130 20.55 -4.96 -6.15
N GLY A 131 19.62 -5.40 -7.02
CA GLY A 131 20.03 -6.16 -8.22
C GLY A 131 19.14 -7.30 -8.72
N ASP A 132 18.10 -7.75 -7.99
CA ASP A 132 17.52 -9.05 -8.36
C ASP A 132 16.25 -9.04 -9.21
N LYS A 133 15.47 -7.95 -9.27
CA LYS A 133 14.19 -7.95 -10.02
C LYS A 133 13.83 -6.62 -10.66
N SER A 134 13.46 -6.68 -11.94
CA SER A 134 12.96 -5.55 -12.72
C SER A 134 11.58 -5.09 -12.24
N LEU A 135 11.21 -3.82 -12.50
CA LEU A 135 9.85 -3.32 -12.24
C LEU A 135 8.78 -4.22 -12.89
N ARG A 136 9.08 -4.76 -14.08
CA ARG A 136 8.20 -5.68 -14.78
C ARG A 136 7.94 -6.97 -13.99
N GLU A 137 8.95 -7.53 -13.35
CA GLU A 137 8.78 -8.70 -12.48
C GLU A 137 8.08 -8.36 -11.18
N TYR A 138 8.20 -7.11 -10.70
CA TYR A 138 7.46 -6.64 -9.52
C TYR A 138 5.97 -6.66 -9.75
N VAL A 139 5.53 -6.04 -10.85
CA VAL A 139 4.11 -5.83 -11.12
C VAL A 139 3.40 -7.13 -11.47
N LYS A 140 4.14 -8.13 -12.01
CA LYS A 140 3.61 -9.44 -12.36
C LYS A 140 2.99 -10.23 -11.20
N VAL A 141 3.30 -9.85 -9.95
CA VAL A 141 2.71 -10.52 -8.78
C VAL A 141 1.24 -10.13 -8.56
N LEU A 142 0.81 -8.98 -9.11
CA LEU A 142 -0.55 -8.46 -9.00
C LEU A 142 -1.31 -8.40 -10.34
N THR A 143 -0.65 -8.73 -11.45
CA THR A 143 -1.35 -9.08 -12.70
C THR A 143 -1.85 -10.52 -12.67
#